data_AF-A0A358PD33-F1
#
_entry.id   AF-A0A358PD33-F1
#
_cell.length_a   1.000
_cell.length_b   1.000
_cell.length_c   1.000
_cell.angle_alpha   90.00
_cell.angle_beta   90.00
_cell.angle_gamma   90.00
#
_symmetry.space_group_name_H-M   'P 1'
#
loop_
_entity.id
_entity.type
_entity.pdbx_description
1 polymer ?
#
loop_
_entity_poly.entity_id
_entity_poly.type
_entity_poly.pdbx_seq_one_letter_code
_entity_poly.pdbx_strand_id
1 'polypeptide(L)' 'ILFRPHSSWIIACANFKSDSRITPFESHPVQGIVDATYVDGAAIFLRQ' A
#
# COMPACT_ATOMS: atom_id res chain seq x y z
N ILE A 1 2.25 1.29 12.36
CA ILE A 1 2.22 1.67 10.92
C ILE A 1 2.55 3.14 10.82
N LEU A 2 3.45 3.54 9.93
CA LEU A 2 3.69 4.94 9.54
C LEU A 2 2.98 5.21 8.21
N PHE A 3 2.21 6.29 8.15
CA PHE A 3 1.25 6.56 7.09
C PHE A 3 1.29 8.03 6.67
N ARG A 4 1.34 8.29 5.36
CA ARG A 4 1.23 9.63 4.77
C ARG A 4 -0.20 9.88 4.29
N PRO A 5 -0.98 10.73 4.99
CA PRO A 5 -2.41 10.92 4.70
C PRO A 5 -2.71 11.72 3.43
N HIS A 6 -1.78 12.55 2.96
CA HIS A 6 -2.04 13.48 1.83
C HIS A 6 -1.48 13.00 0.49
N SER A 7 -1.06 11.72 0.40
CA SER A 7 -0.61 11.13 -0.86
C SER A 7 -1.80 10.53 -1.61
N SER A 8 -2.01 10.92 -2.86
CA SER A 8 -3.03 10.35 -3.74
C SER A 8 -2.38 9.43 -4.78
N TRP A 9 -3.08 8.36 -5.16
CA TRP A 9 -2.65 7.44 -6.19
C TRP A 9 -3.83 6.63 -6.75
N ILE A 10 -3.61 6.01 -7.91
CA ILE A 10 -4.57 5.10 -8.54
C ILE A 10 -4.18 3.67 -8.18
N ILE A 11 -5.16 2.86 -7.78
CA ILE A 11 -4.96 1.44 -7.56
C ILE A 11 -4.63 0.77 -8.90
N ALA A 12 -3.46 0.14 -8.95
CA ALA A 12 -3.05 -0.71 -10.05
C ALA A 12 -2.67 -2.09 -9.51
N CYS A 13 -3.38 -3.12 -9.97
CA CYS A 13 -3.22 -4.50 -9.51
C CYS A 13 -1.81 -5.05 -9.77
N ALA A 14 -1.12 -4.51 -10.79
CA ALA A 14 0.28 -4.80 -11.08
C ALA A 14 1.23 -4.54 -9.89
N ASN A 15 0.84 -3.63 -8.98
CA ASN A 15 1.62 -3.28 -7.79
C ASN A 15 1.32 -4.18 -6.57
N PHE A 16 0.36 -5.11 -6.67
CA PHE A 16 -0.09 -5.90 -5.53
C PHE A 16 0.89 -7.04 -5.24
N LYS A 17 1.10 -7.31 -3.95
CA LYS A 17 1.87 -8.47 -3.48
C LYS A 17 1.05 -9.76 -3.45
N SER A 18 -0.28 -9.67 -3.53
CA SER A 18 -1.15 -10.84 -3.69
C SER A 18 -0.78 -11.60 -4.96
N ASP A 19 -0.66 -12.93 -4.89
CA ASP A 19 -0.33 -13.77 -6.04
C ASP A 19 -1.35 -13.66 -7.18
N SER A 20 -2.63 -13.50 -6.84
CA SER A 20 -3.69 -13.34 -7.83
C SER A 20 -3.60 -12.03 -8.61
N ARG A 21 -3.04 -10.98 -8.00
CA ARG A 21 -3.03 -9.60 -8.53
C ARG A 21 -4.39 -9.19 -9.12
N ILE A 22 -5.49 -9.58 -8.47
CA ILE A 22 -6.86 -9.19 -8.83
C ILE A 22 -7.46 -8.42 -7.66
N THR A 23 -8.16 -7.34 -7.96
CA THR A 23 -8.85 -6.50 -6.98
C THR A 23 -10.09 -5.88 -7.61
N PRO A 24 -11.22 -5.77 -6.86
CA PRO A 24 -12.39 -5.04 -7.34
C PRO A 24 -12.15 -3.52 -7.41
N PHE A 25 -11.04 -3.03 -6.84
CA PHE A 25 -10.71 -1.62 -6.75
C PHE A 25 -9.76 -1.14 -7.86
N GLU A 26 -9.53 -1.92 -8.92
CA GLU A 26 -8.66 -1.51 -10.03
C GLU A 26 -9.08 -0.14 -10.56
N SER A 27 -8.10 0.71 -10.88
CA SER A 27 -8.29 2.08 -11.38
C SER A 27 -9.00 3.06 -10.44
N HIS A 28 -9.30 2.68 -9.19
CA HIS A 28 -9.93 3.59 -8.24
C HIS A 28 -8.90 4.58 -7.67
N PRO A 29 -9.23 5.89 -7.59
CA PRO A 29 -8.42 6.86 -6.89
C PRO A 29 -8.56 6.67 -5.38
N VAL A 30 -7.44 6.67 -4.67
CA VAL A 30 -7.39 6.59 -3.21
C VAL A 30 -6.44 7.62 -2.63
N GLN A 31 -6.66 7.93 -1.36
CA GLN A 31 -5.83 8.84 -0.59
C GLN A 31 -5.23 8.09 0.61
N GLY A 32 -3.98 8.39 0.90
CA GLY A 32 -3.22 7.75 1.94
C GLY A 32 -2.28 6.68 1.40
N ILE A 33 -1.09 6.60 2.00
CA ILE A 33 -0.12 5.58 1.65
C ILE A 33 0.69 5.15 2.89
N VAL A 34 0.93 3.84 3.03
CA VAL A 34 1.76 3.30 4.11
C VAL A 34 3.22 3.43 3.72
N ASP A 35 4.03 4.07 4.57
CA ASP A 35 5.48 4.18 4.40
C ASP A 35 6.23 3.09 5.19
N ALA A 36 5.71 2.65 6.34
CA ALA A 36 6.32 1.58 7.12
C ALA A 36 5.32 0.76 7.95
N THR A 37 5.59 -0.53 8.11
CA THR A 37 4.86 -1.43 9.02
C THR A 37 5.85 -2.12 9.95
N TYR A 38 5.52 -2.14 11.24
CA TYR A 38 6.32 -2.77 12.29
C TYR A 38 5.48 -3.83 12.99
N VAL A 39 6.06 -5.00 13.26
CA VAL A 39 5.47 -6.11 14.03
C VAL A 39 6.51 -6.52 15.07
N ASP A 40 6.11 -6.61 16.34
CA ASP A 40 7.00 -6.92 17.47
C ASP A 40 8.25 -6.01 17.56
N GLY A 41 8.09 -4.74 17.18
CA GLY A 41 9.18 -3.75 17.16
C GLY A 41 10.12 -3.86 15.94
N ALA A 42 10.01 -4.91 15.12
CA ALA A 42 10.79 -5.07 13.90
C ALA A 42 10.06 -4.48 12.68
N ALA A 43 10.79 -3.81 11.79
CA ALA A 43 10.25 -3.31 10.52
C ALA A 43 10.05 -4.48 9.54
N ILE A 44 8.81 -4.74 9.13
CA ILE A 44 8.47 -5.79 8.15
C ILE A 44 8.20 -5.22 6.75
N PHE A 45 7.97 -3.91 6.66
CA PHE A 45 7.79 -3.20 5.41
C PHE A 45 8.35 -1.79 5.56
N LEU A 46 9.19 -1.39 4.60
CA LEU A 46 9.66 -0.03 4.41
C LEU A 46 9.45 0.31 2.94
N ARG A 47 8.71 1.39 2.66
CA ARG A 47 8.53 1.89 1.30
C ARG A 47 9.84 2.50 0.82
N GLN A 48 10.30 2.04 -0.34
CA GLN A 48 11.46 2.57 -1.07
C GLN A 48 11.05 3.74 -1.97
#